data_AF-A0A3N5ALU6-F1
#
_entry.id   AF-A0A3N5ALU6-F1
#
_cell.length_a   1.000
_cell.length_b   1.000
_cell.length_c   1.000
_cell.angle_alpha   90.00
_cell.angle_beta   90.00
_cell.angle_gamma   90.00
#
_symmetry.space_group_name_H-M   'P 1'
#
loop_
_entity.id
_entity.type
_entity.pdbx_description
1 polymer ?
#
loop_
_entity_poly.entity_id
_entity_poly.type
_entity_poly.pdbx_seq_one_letter_code
_entity_poly.pdbx_strand_id
1 'polypeptide(L)'
;MKGKQTVWDMVRSLAVIGVVVAGIYMFIPHDDKADPTRTVDYRVETLTARRAAPYPVAAPVGLPEQWRATSVTFERKNANAWHLGFLDPQQQYVAVEQSTDASQKNVAKLTQKAAPTGQTQQVGDRAWERWDGEKYDALVRQDQGYVTVVTGTGSFEQLGAMAAALEFKQGPQGQ
;
A
#
# COMPACT_ATOMS: atom_id res chain seq x y z
N MET A 1 49.71 -29.57 -4.95
CA MET A 1 49.12 -28.31 -4.45
C MET A 1 48.04 -27.83 -5.44
N LYS A 2 46.77 -28.19 -5.21
CA LYS A 2 45.64 -27.96 -6.14
C LYS A 2 44.46 -27.18 -5.49
N GLY A 3 44.73 -26.42 -4.42
CA GLY A 3 43.71 -25.70 -3.65
C GLY A 3 43.55 -24.20 -3.98
N LYS A 4 44.47 -23.60 -4.75
CA LYS A 4 44.39 -22.16 -5.07
C LYS A 4 43.43 -21.86 -6.22
N GLN A 5 43.29 -22.75 -7.22
CA GLN A 5 42.42 -22.50 -8.38
C GLN A 5 40.93 -22.41 -7.98
N THR A 6 40.44 -23.33 -7.18
CA THR A 6 39.03 -23.38 -6.75
C THR A 6 38.62 -22.16 -5.92
N VAL A 7 39.50 -21.67 -5.04
CA VAL A 7 39.25 -20.46 -4.25
C VAL A 7 39.21 -19.22 -5.14
N TRP A 8 40.13 -19.11 -6.11
CA TRP A 8 40.13 -17.99 -7.05
C TRP A 8 38.93 -17.98 -8.00
N ASP A 9 38.44 -19.15 -8.41
CA ASP A 9 37.24 -19.26 -9.23
C ASP A 9 35.96 -18.94 -8.42
N MET A 10 35.91 -19.33 -7.14
CA MET A 10 34.80 -18.91 -6.25
C MET A 10 34.79 -17.41 -5.97
N VAL A 11 35.96 -16.78 -5.81
CA VAL A 11 36.03 -15.32 -5.62
C VAL A 11 35.62 -14.58 -6.89
N ARG A 12 35.98 -15.10 -8.07
CA ARG A 12 35.55 -14.53 -9.36
C ARG A 12 34.05 -14.68 -9.59
N SER A 13 33.47 -15.83 -9.29
CA SER A 13 32.02 -16.02 -9.41
C SER A 13 31.25 -15.10 -8.47
N LEU A 14 31.73 -14.92 -7.23
CA LEU A 14 31.14 -14.00 -6.27
C LEU A 14 31.25 -12.54 -6.73
N ALA A 15 32.38 -12.14 -7.32
CA ALA A 15 32.58 -10.81 -7.87
C ALA A 15 31.62 -10.52 -9.05
N VAL A 16 31.44 -11.49 -9.96
CA VAL A 16 30.49 -11.37 -11.08
C VAL A 16 29.06 -11.21 -10.57
N ILE A 17 28.65 -12.03 -9.60
CA ILE A 17 27.33 -11.92 -8.97
C ILE A 17 27.19 -10.56 -8.27
N GLY A 18 28.22 -10.09 -7.56
CA GLY A 18 28.23 -8.78 -6.91
C GLY A 18 28.03 -7.62 -7.89
N VAL A 19 28.65 -7.67 -9.07
CA VAL A 19 28.46 -6.67 -10.13
C VAL A 19 27.04 -6.72 -10.69
N VAL A 20 26.48 -7.91 -10.91
CA VAL A 20 25.08 -8.05 -11.38
C VAL A 20 24.10 -7.51 -10.34
N VAL A 21 24.29 -7.84 -9.06
CA VAL A 21 23.46 -7.33 -7.97
C VAL A 21 23.60 -5.81 -7.84
N ALA A 22 24.82 -5.25 -7.94
CA ALA A 22 25.04 -3.82 -7.92
C ALA A 22 24.40 -3.11 -9.13
N GLY A 23 24.42 -3.73 -10.30
CA GLY A 23 23.73 -3.26 -11.50
C GLY A 23 22.21 -3.24 -11.31
N ILE A 24 21.63 -4.35 -10.85
CA ILE A 24 20.19 -4.42 -10.52
C ILE A 24 19.83 -3.39 -9.45
N TYR A 25 20.66 -3.25 -8.42
CA TYR A 25 20.47 -2.28 -7.35
C TYR A 25 20.51 -0.83 -7.85
N MET A 26 21.39 -0.51 -8.81
CA MET A 26 21.46 0.82 -9.44
C MET A 26 20.20 1.14 -10.27
N PHE A 27 19.52 0.13 -10.81
CA PHE A 27 18.25 0.31 -11.54
C PHE A 27 17.01 0.29 -10.64
N ILE A 28 17.13 -0.15 -9.38
CA ILE A 28 16.07 0.02 -8.38
C ILE A 28 16.27 1.43 -7.78
N PRO A 29 15.37 2.39 -8.03
CA PRO A 29 15.47 3.70 -7.41
C PRO A 29 15.42 3.57 -5.88
N HIS A 30 16.60 3.60 -5.26
CA HIS A 30 16.76 3.70 -3.81
C HIS A 30 16.71 5.18 -3.44
N ASP A 31 15.50 5.70 -3.31
CA ASP A 31 15.30 6.98 -2.66
C ASP A 31 15.38 6.77 -1.13
N ASP A 32 16.57 6.48 -0.61
CA ASP A 32 16.88 6.42 0.85
C ASP A 32 16.87 7.81 1.53
N LYS A 33 16.36 8.81 0.82
CA LYS A 33 15.97 10.11 1.34
C LYS A 33 14.59 10.41 0.80
N ALA A 34 13.57 9.78 1.38
CA ALA A 34 12.21 10.27 1.24
C ALA A 34 12.17 11.68 1.83
N ASP A 35 12.45 12.68 0.98
CA ASP A 35 12.14 14.07 1.26
C ASP A 35 10.65 14.09 1.63
N PRO A 36 10.30 14.44 2.88
CA PRO A 36 8.92 14.44 3.32
C PRO A 36 8.05 15.28 2.39
N THR A 37 8.62 16.24 1.65
CA THR A 37 7.89 17.14 0.75
C THR A 37 7.58 16.56 -0.63
N ARG A 38 8.13 15.41 -1.02
CA ARG A 38 7.86 14.82 -2.34
C ARG A 38 6.49 14.17 -2.36
N THR A 39 5.48 14.94 -2.76
CA THR A 39 4.14 14.42 -3.05
C THR A 39 4.14 13.67 -4.38
N VAL A 40 3.50 12.51 -4.43
CA VAL A 40 3.23 11.80 -5.69
C VAL A 40 1.88 12.23 -6.25
N ASP A 41 1.79 12.46 -7.56
CA ASP A 41 0.49 12.53 -8.23
C ASP A 41 -0.02 11.09 -8.39
N TYR A 42 -1.25 10.83 -7.94
CA TYR A 42 -1.89 9.51 -7.99
C TYR A 42 -3.05 9.45 -8.98
N ARG A 43 -3.34 10.51 -9.73
CA ARG A 43 -4.50 10.58 -10.64
C ARG A 43 -4.40 9.55 -11.77
N VAL A 44 -3.22 9.43 -12.39
CA VAL A 44 -3.01 8.54 -13.54
C VAL A 44 -3.16 7.07 -13.13
N GLU A 45 -2.55 6.72 -12.00
CA GLU A 45 -2.58 5.40 -11.39
C GLU A 45 -4.00 5.05 -10.94
N THR A 46 -4.70 5.99 -10.31
CA THR A 46 -6.12 5.82 -9.93
C THR A 46 -6.98 5.55 -11.15
N LEU A 47 -6.83 6.32 -12.24
CA LEU A 47 -7.60 6.10 -13.47
C LEU A 47 -7.27 4.75 -14.10
N THR A 48 -6.01 4.35 -14.08
CA THR A 48 -5.53 3.06 -14.60
C THR A 48 -6.09 1.90 -13.77
N ALA A 49 -5.98 1.98 -12.44
CA ALA A 49 -6.53 1.01 -11.50
C ALA A 49 -8.05 0.88 -11.67
N ARG A 50 -8.79 2.00 -11.76
CA ARG A 50 -10.25 2.00 -11.95
C ARG A 50 -10.69 1.22 -13.19
N ARG A 51 -9.94 1.29 -14.29
CA ARG A 51 -10.23 0.52 -15.52
C ARG A 51 -9.84 -0.95 -15.41
N ALA A 52 -8.85 -1.25 -14.59
CA ALA A 52 -8.21 -2.56 -14.53
C ALA A 52 -8.73 -3.46 -13.41
N ALA A 53 -9.16 -2.87 -12.29
CA ALA A 53 -9.56 -3.59 -11.10
C ALA A 53 -10.98 -4.16 -11.27
N PRO A 54 -11.22 -5.39 -10.79
CA PRO A 54 -12.54 -6.00 -10.79
C PRO A 54 -13.44 -5.47 -9.65
N TYR A 55 -13.05 -4.37 -8.99
CA TYR A 55 -13.77 -3.75 -7.88
C TYR A 55 -13.75 -2.21 -8.00
N PRO A 56 -14.64 -1.50 -7.28
CA PRO A 56 -14.58 -0.04 -7.17
C PRO A 56 -13.31 0.41 -6.42
N VAL A 57 -12.38 1.05 -7.13
CA VAL A 57 -11.14 1.56 -6.55
C VAL A 57 -11.44 2.78 -5.68
N ALA A 58 -10.99 2.72 -4.43
CA ALA A 58 -11.11 3.75 -3.42
C ALA A 58 -9.96 4.75 -3.56
N ALA A 59 -10.31 6.01 -3.84
CA ALA A 59 -9.35 7.11 -3.82
C ALA A 59 -9.99 8.31 -3.12
N PRO A 60 -9.25 9.06 -2.30
CA PRO A 60 -9.79 10.21 -1.59
C PRO A 60 -10.14 11.34 -2.55
N VAL A 61 -11.19 12.09 -2.22
CA VAL A 61 -11.64 13.30 -2.92
C VAL A 61 -11.89 14.39 -1.88
N GLY A 62 -11.38 15.60 -2.14
CA GLY A 62 -11.60 16.75 -1.25
C GLY A 62 -10.80 16.69 0.06
N LEU A 63 -9.71 15.92 0.11
CA LEU A 63 -8.78 16.00 1.24
C LEU A 63 -8.12 17.40 1.27
N PRO A 64 -7.91 17.97 2.47
CA PRO A 64 -7.14 19.20 2.64
C PRO A 64 -5.70 19.06 2.10
N GLU A 65 -5.10 20.16 1.63
CA GLU A 65 -3.76 20.17 1.02
C GLU A 65 -2.63 19.67 1.95
N GLN A 66 -2.86 19.66 3.26
CA GLN A 66 -1.92 19.14 4.24
C GLN A 66 -1.77 17.60 4.17
N TRP A 67 -2.74 16.90 3.56
CA TRP A 67 -2.62 15.48 3.25
C TRP A 67 -1.76 15.29 2.01
N ARG A 68 -0.61 14.65 2.19
CA ARG A 68 0.41 14.53 1.14
C ARG A 68 0.53 13.08 0.73
N ALA A 69 0.18 12.78 -0.52
CA ALA A 69 0.37 11.43 -1.06
C ALA A 69 1.86 11.10 -1.15
N THR A 70 2.28 9.98 -0.57
CA THR A 70 3.68 9.54 -0.54
C THR A 70 3.96 8.38 -1.48
N SER A 71 2.95 7.57 -1.78
CA SER A 71 3.09 6.35 -2.56
C SER A 71 1.78 6.01 -3.24
N VAL A 72 1.86 5.48 -4.46
CA VAL A 72 0.70 4.95 -5.19
C VAL A 72 1.15 3.75 -6.02
N THR A 73 0.41 2.66 -5.97
CA THR A 73 0.72 1.45 -6.75
C THR A 73 -0.54 0.64 -7.03
N PHE A 74 -0.60 0.04 -8.22
CA PHE A 74 -1.61 -0.96 -8.56
C PHE A 74 -0.96 -2.22 -9.15
N GLU A 75 -1.24 -3.38 -8.58
CA GLU A 75 -0.65 -4.66 -8.96
C GLU A 75 -1.72 -5.68 -9.36
N ARG A 76 -1.99 -5.79 -10.66
CA ARG A 76 -2.97 -6.78 -11.18
C ARG A 76 -2.62 -8.23 -10.82
N LYS A 77 -1.34 -8.59 -10.89
CA LYS A 77 -0.86 -9.98 -10.67
C LYS A 77 -0.90 -10.41 -9.20
N ASN A 78 -0.99 -9.46 -8.27
CA ASN A 78 -0.94 -9.68 -6.84
C ASN A 78 -2.33 -9.41 -6.25
N ALA A 79 -3.29 -10.26 -6.60
CA ALA A 79 -4.69 -10.13 -6.16
C ALA A 79 -5.29 -8.74 -6.42
N ASN A 80 -4.97 -8.15 -7.58
CA ASN A 80 -5.38 -6.81 -7.96
C ASN A 80 -5.13 -5.79 -6.84
N ALA A 81 -3.96 -5.80 -6.20
CA ALA A 81 -3.69 -4.95 -5.05
C ALA A 81 -3.65 -3.47 -5.46
N TRP A 82 -4.39 -2.65 -4.72
CA TRP A 82 -4.34 -1.19 -4.80
C TRP A 82 -3.73 -0.66 -3.51
N HIS A 83 -2.77 0.24 -3.65
CA HIS A 83 -2.07 0.89 -2.55
C HIS A 83 -2.01 2.39 -2.82
N LEU A 84 -2.42 3.18 -1.83
CA LEU A 84 -2.27 4.63 -1.85
C LEU A 84 -1.93 5.15 -0.45
N GLY A 85 -0.70 5.60 -0.27
CA GLY A 85 -0.17 6.09 1.00
C GLY A 85 -0.14 7.62 1.08
N PHE A 86 -0.37 8.14 2.28
CA PHE A 86 -0.35 9.55 2.63
C PHE A 86 0.36 9.81 3.95
N LEU A 87 0.87 11.03 4.09
CA LEU A 87 1.12 11.65 5.38
C LEU A 87 0.00 12.63 5.68
N ASP A 88 -0.54 12.55 6.89
CA ASP A 88 -1.57 13.45 7.38
C ASP A 88 -0.98 14.80 7.86
N PRO A 89 -1.82 15.76 8.32
CA PRO A 89 -1.35 17.05 8.82
C PRO A 89 -0.40 16.95 10.03
N GLN A 90 -0.47 15.86 10.78
CA GLN A 90 0.37 15.54 11.94
C GLN A 90 1.60 14.68 11.57
N GLN A 91 1.90 14.53 10.28
CA GLN A 91 3.00 13.70 9.75
C GLN A 91 2.86 12.20 10.12
N GLN A 92 1.65 11.74 10.43
CA GLN A 92 1.37 10.32 10.61
C GLN A 92 1.04 9.67 9.28
N TYR A 93 1.44 8.41 9.15
CA TYR A 93 1.22 7.67 7.92
C TYR A 93 -0.19 7.10 7.89
N VAL A 94 -0.87 7.22 6.76
CA VAL A 94 -2.17 6.61 6.48
C VAL A 94 -2.18 6.08 5.06
N ALA A 95 -2.58 4.83 4.88
CA ALA A 95 -2.67 4.17 3.59
C ALA A 95 -4.06 3.59 3.35
N VAL A 96 -4.46 3.59 2.09
CA VAL A 96 -5.64 2.91 1.57
C VAL A 96 -5.15 1.70 0.80
N GLU A 97 -5.51 0.52 1.28
CA GLU A 97 -5.21 -0.76 0.66
C GLU A 97 -6.51 -1.39 0.15
N GLN A 98 -6.49 -1.96 -1.06
CA GLN A 98 -7.56 -2.85 -1.52
C GLN A 98 -7.00 -4.09 -2.18
N SER A 99 -7.72 -5.21 -2.08
CA SER A 99 -7.34 -6.46 -2.72
C SER A 99 -8.56 -7.35 -2.96
N THR A 100 -8.51 -8.17 -4.01
CA THR A 100 -9.48 -9.26 -4.21
C THR A 100 -9.20 -10.47 -3.33
N ASP A 101 -8.02 -10.57 -2.71
CA ASP A 101 -7.72 -11.61 -1.72
C ASP A 101 -8.20 -11.15 -0.34
N ALA A 102 -9.40 -11.58 0.04
CA ALA A 102 -9.98 -11.31 1.35
C ALA A 102 -9.63 -12.39 2.40
N SER A 103 -8.62 -13.25 2.14
CA SER A 103 -8.19 -14.24 3.14
C SER A 103 -7.66 -13.57 4.40
N GLN A 104 -7.85 -14.21 5.56
CA GLN A 104 -7.36 -13.67 6.85
C GLN A 104 -5.86 -13.35 6.82
N LYS A 105 -5.07 -14.16 6.10
CA LYS A 105 -3.63 -13.94 5.93
C LYS A 105 -3.34 -12.64 5.19
N ASN A 106 -4.08 -12.35 4.11
CA ASN A 106 -3.89 -11.12 3.37
C ASN A 106 -4.41 -9.91 4.15
N VAL A 107 -5.59 -10.01 4.78
CA VAL A 107 -6.11 -8.93 5.64
C VAL A 107 -5.12 -8.58 6.75
N ALA A 108 -4.57 -9.58 7.44
CA ALA A 108 -3.54 -9.35 8.46
C ALA A 108 -2.27 -8.70 7.89
N LYS A 109 -1.94 -8.92 6.62
CA LYS A 109 -0.83 -8.21 5.95
C LYS A 109 -1.22 -6.75 5.67
N LEU A 110 -2.39 -6.51 5.08
CA LEU A 110 -2.87 -5.16 4.76
C LEU A 110 -3.07 -4.30 6.02
N THR A 111 -3.49 -4.89 7.13
CA THR A 111 -3.63 -4.22 8.42
C THR A 111 -2.32 -4.14 9.21
N GLN A 112 -1.19 -4.57 8.64
CA GLN A 112 0.11 -4.56 9.31
C GLN A 112 0.11 -5.34 10.64
N LYS A 113 -0.60 -6.46 10.67
CA LYS A 113 -0.81 -7.37 11.80
C LYS A 113 -1.68 -6.82 12.93
N ALA A 114 -2.47 -5.78 12.68
CA ALA A 114 -3.53 -5.39 13.60
C ALA A 114 -4.54 -6.54 13.77
N ALA A 115 -5.24 -6.56 14.90
CA ALA A 115 -6.24 -7.56 15.25
C ALA A 115 -7.63 -6.91 15.37
N PRO A 116 -8.71 -7.62 15.02
CA PRO A 116 -10.06 -7.09 15.13
C PRO A 116 -10.41 -6.79 16.60
N THR A 117 -10.90 -5.59 16.84
CA THR A 117 -11.34 -5.16 18.19
C THR A 117 -12.77 -5.59 18.50
N GLY A 118 -13.52 -6.04 17.48
CA GLY A 118 -14.97 -6.26 17.56
C GLY A 118 -15.81 -4.98 17.57
N GLN A 119 -15.16 -3.80 17.48
CA GLN A 119 -15.86 -2.51 17.37
C GLN A 119 -16.04 -2.10 15.92
N THR A 120 -17.14 -1.42 15.64
CA THR A 120 -17.42 -0.82 14.34
C THR A 120 -17.42 0.70 14.46
N GLN A 121 -16.71 1.36 13.55
CA GLN A 121 -16.74 2.80 13.35
C GLN A 121 -17.59 3.12 12.12
N GLN A 122 -18.62 3.93 12.32
CA GLN A 122 -19.41 4.46 11.22
C GLN A 122 -18.70 5.67 10.61
N VAL A 123 -18.45 5.64 9.32
CA VAL A 123 -17.85 6.74 8.56
C VAL A 123 -18.75 7.06 7.37
N GLY A 124 -19.54 8.12 7.52
CA GLY A 124 -20.64 8.40 6.59
C GLY A 124 -21.66 7.26 6.56
N ASP A 125 -21.97 6.77 5.38
CA ASP A 125 -22.87 5.63 5.13
C ASP A 125 -22.17 4.25 5.24
N ARG A 126 -20.87 4.22 5.55
CA ARG A 126 -20.07 2.99 5.54
C ARG A 126 -19.65 2.58 6.95
N ALA A 127 -19.89 1.31 7.27
CA ALA A 127 -19.41 0.67 8.48
C ALA A 127 -17.99 0.11 8.25
N TRP A 128 -17.09 0.40 9.18
CA TRP A 128 -15.72 -0.09 9.20
C TRP A 128 -15.43 -0.80 10.51
N GLU A 129 -14.87 -2.00 10.46
CA GLU A 129 -14.40 -2.68 11.66
C GLU A 129 -13.08 -2.06 12.11
N ARG A 130 -12.95 -1.77 13.41
CA ARG A 130 -11.70 -1.28 13.99
C ARG A 130 -10.78 -2.44 14.30
N TRP A 131 -9.55 -2.30 13.87
CA TRP A 131 -8.47 -3.23 14.10
C TRP A 131 -7.33 -2.47 14.78
N ASP A 132 -6.84 -3.00 15.89
CA ASP A 132 -5.80 -2.38 16.73
C ASP A 132 -4.51 -3.20 16.61
N GLY A 133 -3.40 -2.51 16.42
CA GLY A 133 -2.08 -3.11 16.32
C GLY A 133 -1.05 -2.30 17.09
N GLU A 134 0.08 -2.93 17.45
CA GLU A 134 1.13 -2.30 18.26
C GLU A 134 1.64 -0.96 17.69
N LYS A 135 1.67 -0.84 16.35
CA LYS A 135 2.13 0.37 15.65
C LYS A 135 1.14 0.92 14.63
N TYR A 136 0.32 0.05 14.03
CA TYR A 136 -0.60 0.42 12.97
C TYR A 136 -2.00 0.02 13.39
N ASP A 137 -2.87 1.02 13.46
CA ASP A 137 -4.31 0.81 13.54
C ASP A 137 -4.88 0.65 12.14
N ALA A 138 -6.03 0.02 12.04
CA ALA A 138 -6.72 -0.14 10.78
C ALA A 138 -8.24 -0.06 10.90
N LEU A 139 -8.85 0.49 9.85
CA LEU A 139 -10.28 0.40 9.56
C LEU A 139 -10.45 -0.58 8.41
N VAL A 140 -11.13 -1.70 8.65
CA VAL A 140 -11.32 -2.77 7.67
C VAL A 140 -12.76 -2.80 7.21
N ARG A 141 -12.98 -2.85 5.89
CA ARG A 141 -14.27 -3.05 5.26
C ARG A 141 -14.18 -4.20 4.28
N GLN A 142 -14.98 -5.23 4.51
CA GLN A 142 -15.09 -6.37 3.62
C GLN A 142 -16.33 -6.21 2.75
N ASP A 143 -16.14 -6.35 1.44
CA ASP A 143 -17.18 -6.28 0.43
C ASP A 143 -17.25 -7.60 -0.35
N GLN A 144 -18.28 -7.73 -1.19
CA GLN A 144 -18.40 -8.90 -2.05
C GLN A 144 -17.25 -8.93 -3.07
N GLY A 145 -16.28 -9.81 -2.84
CA GLY A 145 -15.16 -10.10 -3.75
C GLY A 145 -13.91 -9.24 -3.57
N TYR A 146 -13.89 -8.32 -2.60
CA TYR A 146 -12.69 -7.53 -2.26
C TYR A 146 -12.73 -7.03 -0.81
N VAL A 147 -11.57 -6.65 -0.30
CA VAL A 147 -11.41 -5.98 1.00
C VAL A 147 -10.82 -4.59 0.77
N THR A 148 -11.25 -3.63 1.58
CA THR A 148 -10.65 -2.30 1.69
C THR A 148 -10.16 -2.09 3.10
N VAL A 149 -8.93 -1.63 3.26
CA VAL A 149 -8.32 -1.33 4.56
C VAL A 149 -7.78 0.09 4.53
N VAL A 150 -8.13 0.88 5.52
CA VAL A 150 -7.43 2.14 5.81
C VAL A 150 -6.55 1.89 7.02
N THR A 151 -5.24 1.85 6.83
CA THR A 151 -4.26 1.47 7.85
C THR A 151 -3.25 2.58 8.07
N GLY A 152 -2.72 2.76 9.28
CA GLY A 152 -1.77 3.83 9.51
C GLY A 152 -1.26 3.91 10.94
N THR A 153 -0.26 4.77 11.13
CA THR A 153 0.19 5.17 12.48
C THR A 153 -0.65 6.31 13.05
N GLY A 154 -1.54 6.88 12.23
CA GLY A 154 -2.51 7.87 12.68
C GLY A 154 -3.60 7.23 13.54
N SER A 155 -4.22 8.03 14.40
CA SER A 155 -5.34 7.62 15.26
C SER A 155 -6.55 7.18 14.42
N PHE A 156 -7.47 6.44 15.04
CA PHE A 156 -8.76 6.09 14.41
C PHE A 156 -9.56 7.31 13.90
N GLU A 157 -9.32 8.51 14.44
CA GLU A 157 -9.89 9.76 13.93
C GLU A 157 -9.26 10.14 12.58
N GLN A 158 -7.93 10.08 12.46
CA GLN A 158 -7.20 10.36 11.21
C GLN A 158 -7.50 9.29 10.14
N LEU A 159 -7.53 8.01 10.52
CA LEU A 159 -7.98 6.93 9.63
C LEU A 159 -9.44 7.14 9.19
N GLY A 160 -10.30 7.58 10.12
CA GLY A 160 -11.68 7.92 9.84
C GLY A 160 -11.83 9.09 8.86
N ALA A 161 -10.99 10.12 9.00
CA ALA A 161 -10.97 11.27 8.09
C ALA A 161 -10.58 10.86 6.66
N MET A 162 -9.55 10.01 6.52
CA MET A 162 -9.21 9.42 5.23
C MET A 162 -10.37 8.59 4.67
N ALA A 163 -10.94 7.69 5.48
CA ALA A 163 -12.07 6.85 5.08
C ALA A 163 -13.31 7.66 4.63
N ALA A 164 -13.56 8.80 5.26
CA ALA A 164 -14.66 9.71 4.93
C ALA A 164 -14.47 10.38 3.58
N ALA A 165 -13.23 10.68 3.21
CA ALA A 165 -12.89 11.27 1.92
C ALA A 165 -12.92 10.27 0.76
N LEU A 166 -13.01 8.95 1.03
CA LEU A 166 -12.92 7.94 -0.02
C LEU A 166 -14.12 7.97 -0.96
N GLU A 167 -13.81 8.03 -2.24
CA GLU A 167 -14.73 7.77 -3.32
C GLU A 167 -14.40 6.43 -3.99
N PHE A 168 -15.38 5.53 -3.98
CA PHE A 168 -15.30 4.22 -4.60
C PHE A 168 -15.85 4.30 -6.02
N LYS A 169 -14.98 4.18 -7.02
CA LYS A 169 -15.37 4.21 -8.43
C LYS A 169 -14.77 3.06 -9.19
N GLN A 170 -15.55 2.48 -10.09
CA GLN A 170 -15.05 1.58 -11.11
C GLN A 170 -15.04 2.31 -12.45
N GLY A 171 -14.01 2.10 -13.26
CA GLY A 171 -13.97 2.63 -14.62
C GLY A 171 -15.07 1.97 -15.47
N PRO A 172 -15.47 2.59 -16.58
CA PRO A 172 -16.39 1.96 -17.51
C PRO A 172 -15.81 0.59 -17.92
N GLN A 173 -16.56 -0.48 -17.65
CA GLN A 173 -16.24 -1.81 -18.16
C GLN A 173 -16.36 -1.72 -19.68
N GLY A 174 -15.25 -1.93 -20.38
CA GLY A 174 -15.26 -1.91 -21.85
C GLY A 174 -16.29 -2.91 -22.37
N GLN A 175 -17.23 -2.42 -23.18
CA GLN A 175 -18.05 -3.25 -24.06
C GLN A 175 -17.18 -3.85 -25.16
#